data_AF-A0A9W5AVT6-F1
#
_entry.id   AF-A0A9W5AVT6-F1
#
_cell.length_a   1.000
_cell.length_b   1.000
_cell.length_c   1.000
_cell.angle_alpha   90.00
_cell.angle_beta   90.00
_cell.angle_gamma   90.00
#
_symmetry.space_group_name_H-M   'P 1'
#
loop_
_entity.id
_entity.type
_entity.pdbx_description
1 polymer ?
#
loop_
_entity_poly.entity_id
_entity_poly.type
_entity_poly.pdbx_seq_one_letter_code
_entity_poly.pdbx_strand_id
1 'polypeptide(L)' 'MELKRKDLKNILNLIYKKDMVNSVLCGRENISTKRIKELSKIAPNVPLYVWLNPKAYLDDLRLKENKEKNELR' A
#
# COMPACT_ATOMS: atom_id res chain seq x y z
N MET A 1 11.91 -25.00 -11.19
CA MET A 1 11.12 -24.28 -12.21
C MET A 1 10.91 -22.88 -11.67
N GLU A 2 11.58 -21.87 -12.22
CA GLU A 2 11.42 -20.48 -11.74
C GLU A 2 10.08 -19.90 -12.22
N LEU A 3 9.23 -19.52 -11.27
CA LEU A 3 7.97 -18.82 -11.55
C LEU A 3 8.26 -17.45 -12.14
N LYS A 4 7.90 -17.22 -13.40
CA LYS A 4 8.08 -15.90 -14.03
C LYS A 4 6.98 -14.97 -13.59
N ARG A 5 7.25 -13.65 -13.61
CA ARG A 5 6.26 -12.59 -13.33
C ARG A 5 4.96 -12.75 -14.13
N LYS A 6 5.05 -13.26 -15.37
CA LYS A 6 3.91 -13.55 -16.24
C LYS A 6 3.02 -14.65 -15.67
N ASP A 7 3.61 -15.70 -15.11
CA ASP A 7 2.89 -16.83 -14.52
C ASP A 7 2.18 -16.39 -13.24
N LEU A 8 2.86 -15.59 -12.40
CA LEU A 8 2.27 -14.99 -11.21
C LEU A 8 1.05 -14.10 -11.55
N LYS A 9 1.18 -13.27 -12.59
CA LYS A 9 0.08 -12.41 -13.07
C LYS A 9 -1.11 -13.24 -13.55
N ASN A 10 -0.87 -14.34 -14.25
CA ASN A 10 -1.94 -15.22 -14.72
C ASN A 10 -2.69 -15.87 -13.56
N ILE A 11 -1.99 -16.38 -12.55
CA ILE A 11 -2.59 -16.95 -11.34
C ILE A 11 -3.41 -15.90 -10.59
N LEU A 12 -2.85 -14.70 -10.39
CA LEU A 12 -3.54 -13.62 -9.68
C LEU A 12 -4.80 -13.16 -10.42
N ASN A 13 -4.82 -13.16 -11.75
CA ASN A 13 -6.03 -12.83 -12.54
C ASN A 13 -7.17 -13.85 -12.36
N LEU A 14 -6.89 -15.07 -11.88
CA LEU A 14 -7.93 -16.07 -11.56
C LEU A 14 -8.59 -15.81 -10.21
N ILE A 15 -7.89 -15.13 -9.29
CA ILE A 15 -8.33 -14.92 -7.91
C ILE A 15 -8.87 -13.50 -7.71
N TYR A 16 -8.24 -12.52 -8.35
CA TYR A 16 -8.48 -11.09 -8.14
C TYR A 16 -8.94 -10.38 -9.41
N LYS A 17 -9.70 -9.30 -9.23
CA LYS A 17 -10.01 -8.36 -10.32
C LYS A 17 -8.71 -7.77 -10.89
N LYS A 18 -8.68 -7.51 -12.19
CA LYS A 18 -7.48 -7.06 -12.95
C LYS A 18 -6.74 -5.87 -12.33
N ASP A 19 -7.48 -4.96 -11.69
CA ASP A 19 -6.96 -3.77 -11.02
C ASP A 19 -6.30 -4.09 -9.66
N MET A 20 -6.79 -5.11 -8.97
CA MET A 20 -6.21 -5.67 -7.73
C MET A 20 -4.99 -6.55 -8.02
N VAL A 21 -4.94 -7.25 -9.16
CA VAL A 21 -3.74 -8.00 -9.58
C VAL A 21 -2.53 -7.10 -9.71
N ASN A 22 -2.72 -5.92 -10.32
CA ASN A 22 -1.65 -4.92 -10.43
C ASN A 22 -1.30 -4.28 -9.08
N SER A 23 -2.25 -4.22 -8.14
CA SER A 23 -1.99 -3.82 -6.75
C SER A 23 -1.03 -4.80 -6.09
N VAL A 24 -1.37 -6.09 -6.11
CA VAL A 24 -0.59 -7.18 -5.51
C VAL A 24 0.79 -7.29 -6.15
N LEU A 25 0.89 -7.26 -7.49
CA LEU A 25 2.17 -7.32 -8.21
C LEU A 25 3.11 -6.13 -7.94
N CYS A 26 2.58 -5.02 -7.43
CA CYS A 26 3.35 -3.85 -7.04
C CYS A 26 3.58 -3.78 -5.52
N GLY A 27 3.27 -4.85 -4.77
CA GLY A 27 3.42 -4.88 -3.31
C GLY A 27 2.43 -3.99 -2.56
N ARG A 28 1.28 -3.66 -3.14
CA ARG A 28 0.26 -2.81 -2.51
C ARG A 28 -0.85 -3.68 -1.92
N GLU A 29 -1.23 -3.39 -0.68
CA GLU A 29 -2.29 -4.11 0.00
C GLU A 29 -3.67 -3.63 -0.47
N ASN A 30 -4.34 -4.45 -1.30
CA ASN A 30 -5.78 -4.35 -1.58
C ASN A 30 -6.32 -2.97 -2.05
N ILE A 31 -5.49 -2.14 -2.67
CA ILE A 31 -5.91 -0.84 -3.20
C ILE A 31 -5.62 -0.69 -4.68
N SER A 32 -6.68 -0.51 -5.46
CA SER A 32 -6.53 -0.38 -6.92
C SER A 32 -5.79 0.91 -7.29
N THR A 33 -5.07 0.87 -8.41
CA THR A 33 -4.39 2.05 -8.95
C THR A 33 -5.37 3.20 -9.23
N LYS A 34 -6.60 2.88 -9.66
CA LYS A 34 -7.66 3.87 -9.89
C LYS A 34 -8.04 4.55 -8.58
N ARG A 35 -8.21 3.77 -7.51
CA ARG A 35 -8.57 4.29 -6.20
C ARG A 35 -7.49 5.18 -5.60
N ILE A 36 -6.22 4.81 -5.74
CA ILE A 36 -5.09 5.67 -5.36
C ILE A 36 -5.18 7.03 -6.07
N LYS A 37 -5.38 7.04 -7.39
CA LYS A 37 -5.47 8.30 -8.15
C LYS A 37 -6.64 9.17 -7.69
N GLU A 38 -7.78 8.56 -7.34
CA GLU A 38 -8.92 9.29 -6.77
C GLU A 38 -8.56 9.90 -5.41
N LEU A 39 -7.94 9.13 -4.52
CA LEU A 39 -7.53 9.59 -3.19
C LEU A 39 -6.48 10.68 -3.26
N SER A 40 -5.48 10.56 -4.14
CA SER A 40 -4.46 11.60 -4.36
C SER A 40 -5.04 12.91 -4.89
N LYS A 41 -6.21 12.89 -5.55
CA LYS A 41 -6.90 14.13 -5.94
C LYS A 41 -7.64 14.77 -4.77
N ILE A 42 -8.22 13.96 -3.88
CA ILE A 42 -8.96 14.44 -2.70
C ILE A 42 -8.00 14.99 -1.64
N ALA A 43 -6.87 14.31 -1.43
CA ALA A 43 -5.88 14.64 -0.41
C ALA A 43 -4.47 14.62 -1.03
N PRO A 44 -4.10 15.65 -1.81
CA PRO A 44 -2.83 15.73 -2.51
C PRO A 44 -1.62 15.88 -1.58
N ASN A 45 -1.85 16.32 -0.35
CA ASN A 45 -0.86 16.46 0.70
C ASN A 45 -0.50 15.13 1.37
N VAL A 46 -1.26 14.05 1.14
CA VAL A 46 -0.96 12.73 1.71
C VAL A 46 -0.04 11.96 0.76
N PRO A 47 1.19 11.60 1.21
CA PRO A 47 2.14 10.89 0.37
C PRO A 47 1.61 9.54 -0.13
N LEU A 48 2.03 9.15 -1.34
CA LEU A 48 1.57 7.91 -1.98
C LEU A 48 1.73 6.68 -1.09
N TYR A 49 2.85 6.56 -0.39
CA TYR A 49 3.17 5.40 0.44
C TYR A 49 2.15 5.17 1.58
N VAL A 50 1.52 6.23 2.07
CA VAL A 50 0.46 6.14 3.11
C VAL A 50 -0.73 5.36 2.57
N TRP A 51 -1.10 5.59 1.32
CA TRP A 51 -2.19 4.85 0.67
C TRP A 51 -1.83 3.41 0.36
N LEU A 52 -0.54 3.11 0.18
CA LEU A 52 -0.05 1.76 -0.12
C LEU A 52 -0.04 0.86 1.12
N ASN A 53 0.23 1.44 2.29
CA ASN A 53 0.21 0.72 3.57
C ASN A 53 -0.20 1.67 4.72
N PRO A 54 -1.52 1.92 4.90
CA PRO A 54 -2.00 2.80 5.96
C PRO A 54 -1.64 2.31 7.35
N LYS A 55 -1.61 0.99 7.56
CA LYS A 55 -1.30 0.38 8.85
C LYS A 55 0.14 0.69 9.29
N ALA A 56 1.11 0.44 8.41
CA ALA A 56 2.51 0.75 8.70
C ALA A 56 2.73 2.23 8.99
N TYR A 57 2.06 3.12 8.25
CA TYR A 57 2.13 4.56 8.50
C TYR A 57 1.58 4.94 9.89
N LEU A 58 0.45 4.36 10.30
CA LEU A 58 -0.12 4.61 11.63
C LEU A 58 0.75 4.07 12.76
N ASP A 59 1.38 2.92 12.55
CA ASP A 59 2.31 2.34 13.53
C ASP A 59 3.59 3.19 13.66
N ASP A 60 4.13 3.72 12.56
CA ASP A 60 5.26 4.66 12.57
C ASP A 60 4.92 5.96 13.32
N LEU A 61 3.72 6.51 13.13
CA LEU A 61 3.27 7.69 13.87
C LEU A 61 3.21 7.42 15.37
N ARG A 62 2.62 6.29 15.78
CA ARG A 62 2.56 5.88 17.19
C ARG A 62 3.95 5.72 17.81
N LEU A 63 4.89 5.15 17.06
CA LEU A 63 6.27 4.98 17.51
C LEU A 63 6.98 6.32 17.71
N LYS A 64 6.76 7.29 16.82
CA LYS A 64 7.31 8.65 16.97
C LYS A 64 6.73 9.38 18.18
N GLU A 65 5.41 9.37 18.35
CA GLU A 65 4.75 9.99 19.50
C GLU A 65 5.24 9.43 20.85
N ASN A 66 5.51 8.12 20.91
CA ASN A 66 6.04 7.48 22.11
C ASN A 66 7.50 7.83 22.40
N LYS A 67 8.32 8.10 21.37
CA LYS A 67 9.70 8.57 21.56
C LYS A 67 9.74 10.00 22.10
N GLU A 68 8.95 10.90 21.52
CA GLU A 68 8.88 12.30 21.97
C GLU A 68 8.41 12.41 23.42
N LYS A 69 7.43 11.59 23.84
CA LYS A 69 6.97 11.55 25.23
C LYS A 69 8.01 11.04 26.23
N ASN A 70 8.97 10.22 25.80
CA ASN A 70 10.02 9.69 26.67
C ASN A 70 11.24 10.62 26.76
N GLU A 71 11.48 11.49 25.77
CA GLU A 71 12.55 12.50 25.81
C GLU A 71 12.18 13.75 26.63
N LEU A 72 10.88 13.96 26.87
CA LEU A 72 10.32 15.05 27.68
C LEU A 72 10.14 14.68 29.18
N ARG A 73 10.55 13.48 29.59
CA ARG A 73 10.54 12.99 30.98
C ARG A 73 11.94 12.95 31.56
#